data_AF-A0A914U7L8-F1
#
_entry.id   AF-A0A914U7L8-F1
#
_cell.length_a   1.000
_cell.length_b   1.000
_cell.length_c   1.000
_cell.angle_alpha   90.00
_cell.angle_beta   90.00
_cell.angle_gamma   90.00
#
_symmetry.space_group_name_H-M   'P 1'
#
loop_
_entity.id
_entity.type
_entity.pdbx_description
1 polymer ?
#
loop_
_entity_poly.entity_id
_entity_poly.type
_entity_poly.pdbx_seq_one_letter_code
_entity_poly.pdbx_strand_id
1 'polypeptide(L)'
;AEVEACDLLLEIERLDILLEHIKKEEHERACLYLLSSAPLSPDPDNTNMIKTAMQIYAKFGKELEALRCAIMLNDPALINKLFNSNDNLVLKQMAILLGRHQIFVDNAKLPDGIHDLNNNSHVSKFFRILARELDIMEPKTPEGIYKTHLEQTRPFGSTANNDSSRMNIAASFV
;
A
#
# COMPACT_ATOMS: atom_id res chain seq x y z
N ALA A 1 26.21 -3.83 -4.15
CA ALA A 1 26.78 -2.69 -3.38
C ALA A 1 25.90 -2.31 -2.20
N GLU A 2 24.74 -1.65 -2.37
CA GLU A 2 23.90 -1.20 -1.23
C GLU A 2 23.42 -2.34 -0.34
N VAL A 3 22.93 -3.42 -0.95
CA VAL A 3 22.42 -4.61 -0.23
C VAL A 3 23.54 -5.30 0.55
N GLU A 4 24.68 -5.57 -0.11
CA GLU A 4 25.86 -6.16 0.52
C GLU A 4 26.40 -5.30 1.68
N ALA A 5 26.32 -3.98 1.56
CA ALA A 5 26.68 -3.07 2.65
C ALA A 5 25.69 -3.18 3.82
N CYS A 6 24.39 -3.32 3.55
CA CYS A 6 23.40 -3.56 4.60
C CYS A 6 23.65 -4.89 5.32
N ASP A 7 24.01 -5.94 4.59
CA ASP A 7 24.34 -7.25 5.16
C ASP A 7 25.59 -7.18 6.04
N LEU A 8 26.67 -6.56 5.54
CA LEU A 8 27.89 -6.34 6.32
C LEU A 8 27.61 -5.53 7.59
N LEU A 9 26.79 -4.47 7.50
CA LEU A 9 26.42 -3.65 8.65
C LEU A 9 25.52 -4.37 9.65
N LEU A 10 24.69 -5.30 9.17
CA LEU A 10 23.86 -6.17 10.00
C LEU A 10 24.74 -7.18 10.77
N GLU A 11 25.69 -7.82 10.09
CA GLU A 11 26.62 -8.79 10.69
C GLU A 11 27.51 -8.19 11.78
N ILE A 12 27.91 -6.92 11.64
CA ILE A 12 28.68 -6.20 12.65
C ILE A 12 27.80 -5.44 13.68
N GLU A 13 26.49 -5.59 13.61
CA GLU A 13 25.50 -4.94 14.49
C GLU A 13 25.62 -3.39 14.52
N ARG A 14 26.03 -2.76 13.41
CA ARG A 14 26.23 -1.30 13.32
C ARG A 14 25.40 -0.67 12.21
N LEU A 15 24.11 -1.01 12.17
CA LEU A 15 23.13 -0.38 11.27
C LEU A 15 23.04 1.15 11.45
N ASP A 16 23.42 1.69 12.61
CA ASP A 16 23.46 3.14 12.86
C ASP A 16 24.33 3.89 11.82
N ILE A 17 25.41 3.26 11.34
CA ILE A 17 26.33 3.83 10.36
C ILE A 17 25.63 4.09 9.02
N LEU A 18 24.59 3.30 8.71
CA LEU A 18 23.83 3.45 7.47
C LEU A 18 23.17 4.84 7.39
N LEU A 19 22.71 5.40 8.53
CA LEU A 19 22.07 6.71 8.56
C LEU A 19 23.00 7.84 8.12
N GLU A 20 24.31 7.73 8.37
CA GLU A 20 25.28 8.76 8.04
C GLU A 20 25.65 8.74 6.55
N HIS A 21 25.77 7.55 5.98
CA HIS A 21 26.31 7.37 4.62
C HIS A 21 25.27 7.27 3.52
N ILE A 22 23.98 7.08 3.86
CA ILE A 22 22.96 6.86 2.85
C ILE A 22 22.60 8.16 2.11
N LYS A 23 22.52 8.06 0.78
CA LYS A 23 22.15 9.16 -0.11
C LYS A 23 20.66 9.13 -0.47
N LYS A 24 20.16 10.26 -0.96
CA LYS A 24 18.75 10.43 -1.36
C LYS A 24 18.33 9.51 -2.52
N GLU A 25 19.23 9.05 -3.37
CA GLU A 25 18.87 8.18 -4.50
C GLU A 25 18.79 6.70 -4.09
N GLU A 26 19.48 6.33 -3.02
CA GLU A 26 19.77 4.95 -2.62
C GLU A 26 18.87 4.48 -1.45
N HIS A 27 18.30 5.44 -0.70
CA HIS A 27 17.52 5.15 0.51
C HIS A 27 16.31 4.24 0.29
N GLU A 28 15.60 4.36 -0.84
CA GLU A 28 14.41 3.54 -1.09
C GLU A 28 14.76 2.06 -1.24
N ARG A 29 15.88 1.75 -1.89
CA ARG A 29 16.35 0.37 -2.09
C ARG A 29 16.85 -0.25 -0.79
N ALA A 30 17.64 0.50 -0.01
CA ALA A 30 18.11 0.04 1.29
C ALA A 30 16.97 -0.21 2.27
N CYS A 31 16.01 0.72 2.38
CA CYS A 31 14.85 0.51 3.25
C CYS A 31 13.98 -0.65 2.79
N LEU A 32 13.76 -0.81 1.48
CA LEU A 32 13.02 -1.95 0.94
C LEU A 32 13.71 -3.27 1.30
N TYR A 33 15.04 -3.32 1.17
CA TYR A 33 15.83 -4.47 1.57
C TYR A 33 15.63 -4.77 3.05
N LEU A 34 15.91 -3.81 3.94
CA LEU A 34 15.79 -3.97 5.40
C LEU A 34 14.39 -4.42 5.83
N LEU A 35 13.33 -3.86 5.25
CA LEU A 35 11.95 -4.22 5.57
C LEU A 35 11.57 -5.60 5.04
N SER A 36 12.11 -6.03 3.91
CA SER A 36 11.88 -7.37 3.37
C SER A 36 12.62 -8.46 4.14
N SER A 37 13.78 -8.13 4.71
CA SER A 37 14.60 -9.05 5.51
C SER A 37 14.18 -9.09 6.98
N ALA A 38 13.57 -8.02 7.52
CA ALA A 38 13.19 -7.97 8.93
C ALA A 38 12.31 -9.15 9.41
N PRO A 39 11.32 -9.65 8.64
CA PRO A 39 10.55 -10.84 9.04
C PRO A 39 11.33 -12.15 9.05
N LEU A 40 12.51 -12.18 8.41
CA LEU A 40 13.38 -13.35 8.32
C LEU A 40 14.45 -13.37 9.42
N SER A 41 14.65 -12.24 10.11
CA SER A 41 15.63 -12.08 11.18
C SER A 41 14.99 -12.33 12.55
N PRO A 42 15.73 -12.89 13.52
CA PRO A 42 15.25 -13.02 14.89
C PRO A 42 15.16 -11.67 15.62
N ASP A 43 14.43 -11.64 16.73
CA ASP A 43 14.53 -10.54 17.70
C ASP A 43 15.93 -10.57 18.36
N PRO A 44 16.61 -9.42 18.56
CA PRO A 44 16.14 -8.04 18.37
C PRO A 44 16.47 -7.41 17.00
N ASP A 45 17.15 -8.15 16.12
CA ASP A 45 17.68 -7.62 14.86
C ASP A 45 16.57 -7.13 13.94
N ASN A 46 15.47 -7.88 13.85
CA ASN A 46 14.27 -7.48 13.11
C ASN A 46 13.79 -6.06 13.49
N THR A 47 13.77 -5.75 14.78
CA THR A 47 13.28 -4.52 15.38
C THR A 47 14.26 -3.39 15.09
N ASN A 48 15.56 -3.69 15.16
CA ASN A 48 16.62 -2.74 14.81
C ASN A 48 16.59 -2.39 13.32
N MET A 49 16.35 -3.37 12.45
CA MET A 49 16.20 -3.15 11.00
C MET A 49 15.01 -2.23 10.69
N ILE A 50 13.84 -2.50 11.29
CA ILE A 50 12.64 -1.66 11.08
C ILE A 50 12.85 -0.25 11.65
N LYS A 51 13.47 -0.11 12.83
CA LYS A 51 13.81 1.20 13.44
C LYS A 51 14.77 2.00 12.56
N THR A 52 15.78 1.34 12.01
CA THR A 52 16.76 1.99 11.11
C THR A 52 16.07 2.46 9.83
N ALA A 53 15.27 1.60 9.19
CA ALA A 53 14.50 1.96 7.99
C ALA A 53 13.55 3.15 8.25
N MET A 54 12.88 3.16 9.39
CA MET A 54 12.01 4.26 9.83
C MET A 54 12.79 5.58 9.97
N GLN A 55 13.97 5.57 10.61
CA GLN A 55 14.81 6.75 10.76
C GLN A 55 15.32 7.26 9.41
N ILE A 56 15.68 6.37 8.49
CA ILE A 56 16.05 6.72 7.12
C ILE A 56 14.87 7.41 6.41
N TYR A 57 13.66 6.83 6.46
CA TYR A 57 12.49 7.44 5.84
C TYR A 57 12.17 8.82 6.42
N ALA A 58 12.25 8.97 7.74
CA ALA A 58 12.06 10.26 8.41
C ALA A 58 13.11 11.30 7.95
N LYS A 59 14.38 10.89 7.79
CA LYS A 59 15.47 11.77 7.31
C LYS A 59 15.21 12.34 5.91
N PHE A 60 14.56 11.58 5.03
CA PHE A 60 14.27 12.00 3.65
C PHE A 60 12.86 12.59 3.45
N GLY A 61 12.11 12.83 4.53
CA GLY A 61 10.76 13.41 4.46
C GLY A 61 9.69 12.44 3.96
N LYS A 62 9.94 11.13 4.04
CA LYS A 62 8.98 10.07 3.70
C LYS A 62 8.19 9.67 4.94
N GLU A 63 7.37 10.60 5.43
CA GLU A 63 6.71 10.48 6.73
C GLU A 63 5.68 9.35 6.77
N LEU A 64 4.97 9.09 5.67
CA LEU A 64 3.98 8.02 5.58
C LEU A 64 4.64 6.64 5.68
N GLU A 65 5.77 6.45 4.99
CA GLU A 65 6.57 5.25 5.06
C GLU A 65 7.17 5.06 6.46
N ALA A 66 7.67 6.14 7.08
CA ALA A 66 8.14 6.09 8.47
C ALA A 66 7.00 5.67 9.43
N LEU A 67 5.78 6.19 9.25
CA LEU A 67 4.62 5.78 10.04
C LEU A 67 4.28 4.30 9.83
N ARG A 68 4.38 3.78 8.60
CA ARG A 68 4.17 2.35 8.33
C ARG A 68 5.16 1.49 9.13
N CYS A 69 6.44 1.89 9.18
CA CYS A 69 7.43 1.21 10.00
C CYS A 69 7.08 1.28 11.50
N ALA A 70 6.59 2.43 11.99
CA ALA A 70 6.14 2.56 13.39
C ALA A 70 4.96 1.64 13.73
N ILE A 71 4.02 1.47 12.78
CA ILE A 71 2.91 0.51 12.91
C ILE A 71 3.45 -0.93 12.98
N MET A 72 4.45 -1.27 12.16
CA MET A 72 5.10 -2.60 12.20
C MET A 72 5.79 -2.88 13.55
N LEU A 73 6.38 -1.86 14.17
CA LEU A 73 6.98 -1.94 15.51
C LEU A 73 5.95 -2.01 16.64
N ASN A 74 4.68 -1.73 16.35
CA ASN A 74 3.60 -1.66 17.33
C ASN A 74 3.89 -0.72 18.53
N ASP A 75 4.59 0.40 18.27
CA ASP A 75 4.93 1.40 19.29
C ASP A 75 3.98 2.61 19.19
N PRO A 76 2.98 2.74 20.09
CA PRO A 76 2.01 3.82 20.05
C PRO A 76 2.62 5.19 20.35
N ALA A 77 3.70 5.26 21.14
CA ALA A 77 4.35 6.53 21.45
C ALA A 77 5.02 7.10 20.19
N LEU A 78 5.62 6.20 19.40
CA LEU A 78 6.30 6.57 18.17
C LEU A 78 5.31 6.94 17.06
N ILE A 79 4.20 6.21 16.94
CA ILE A 79 3.07 6.55 16.07
C ILE A 79 2.57 7.97 16.35
N ASN A 80 2.30 8.30 17.62
CA ASN A 80 1.83 9.62 18.01
C ASN A 80 2.85 10.73 17.72
N LYS A 81 4.14 10.44 17.94
CA LYS A 81 5.22 11.39 17.65
C LYS A 81 5.30 11.71 16.15
N LEU A 82 5.30 10.69 15.30
CA LEU A 82 5.35 10.85 13.85
C LEU A 82 4.08 11.46 13.30
N PHE A 83 2.92 11.19 13.90
CA PHE A 83 1.66 11.75 13.44
C PHE A 83 1.61 13.27 13.66
N ASN A 84 2.04 13.77 14.82
CA ASN A 84 1.89 15.17 15.20
C ASN A 84 2.85 16.16 14.49
N SER A 85 3.87 15.69 13.76
CA SER A 85 4.90 16.54 13.16
C SER A 85 4.57 17.08 11.76
N ASN A 86 3.43 16.70 11.16
CA ASN A 86 3.28 16.73 9.71
C ASN A 86 2.21 17.72 9.22
N ASP A 87 2.27 18.00 7.92
CA ASP A 87 1.29 18.85 7.23
C ASP A 87 -0.11 18.25 7.21
N ASN A 88 -1.13 19.11 7.09
CA ASN A 88 -2.55 18.71 7.08
C ASN A 88 -2.89 17.66 6.00
N LEU A 89 -2.26 17.72 4.81
CA LEU A 89 -2.50 16.74 3.75
C LEU A 89 -1.96 15.36 4.13
N VAL A 90 -0.73 15.31 4.64
CA VAL A 90 -0.08 14.06 5.08
C VAL A 90 -0.83 13.48 6.28
N LEU A 91 -1.24 14.32 7.23
CA LEU A 91 -2.08 13.93 8.37
C LEU A 91 -3.36 13.21 7.95
N LYS A 92 -4.05 13.70 6.92
CA LYS A 92 -5.25 13.02 6.39
C LYS A 92 -4.93 11.65 5.81
N GLN A 93 -3.83 11.51 5.07
CA GLN A 93 -3.39 10.22 4.52
C GLN A 93 -3.01 9.24 5.65
N MET A 94 -2.28 9.72 6.65
CA MET A 94 -1.91 8.95 7.83
C MET A 94 -3.13 8.53 8.65
N ALA A 95 -4.12 9.40 8.82
CA ALA A 95 -5.35 9.07 9.53
C ALA A 95 -6.12 7.95 8.84
N ILE A 96 -6.24 7.98 7.50
CA ILE A 96 -6.85 6.88 6.74
C ILE A 96 -6.06 5.58 6.94
N LEU A 97 -4.72 5.64 6.88
CA LEU A 97 -3.86 4.47 7.10
C LEU A 97 -4.09 3.87 8.50
N LEU A 98 -4.04 4.69 9.55
CA LEU A 98 -4.24 4.28 10.94
C LEU A 98 -5.65 3.73 11.17
N GLY A 99 -6.67 4.36 10.60
CA GLY A 99 -8.05 3.88 10.67
C GLY A 99 -8.25 2.50 10.04
N ARG A 100 -7.54 2.21 8.94
CA ARG A 100 -7.52 0.86 8.35
C ARG A 100 -6.85 -0.18 9.25
N HIS A 101 -5.83 0.24 10.01
CA HIS A 101 -5.17 -0.60 11.01
C HIS A 101 -5.91 -0.64 12.36
N GLN A 102 -7.06 0.05 12.50
CA GLN A 102 -7.83 0.16 13.75
C GLN A 102 -7.01 0.77 14.90
N ILE A 103 -6.09 1.68 14.58
CA ILE A 103 -5.29 2.43 15.55
C ILE A 103 -5.88 3.83 15.67
N PHE A 104 -6.58 4.07 16.77
CA PHE A 104 -7.26 5.35 17.01
C PHE A 104 -6.36 6.30 17.80
N VAL A 105 -6.14 7.48 17.23
CA VAL A 105 -5.32 8.53 17.84
C VAL A 105 -6.23 9.55 18.49
N ASP A 106 -6.20 9.61 19.82
CA ASP A 106 -6.98 10.56 20.60
C ASP A 106 -6.15 11.83 20.86
N ASN A 107 -6.14 12.74 19.89
CA ASN A 107 -5.48 14.03 20.00
C ASN A 107 -6.50 15.17 19.83
N ALA A 108 -6.82 15.84 20.94
CA ALA A 108 -7.78 16.96 20.97
C ALA A 108 -7.36 18.20 20.14
N LYS A 109 -6.12 18.25 19.65
CA LYS A 109 -5.58 19.37 18.85
C LYS A 109 -5.63 19.13 17.34
N LEU A 110 -6.22 18.02 16.89
CA LEU A 110 -6.25 17.69 15.48
C LEU A 110 -7.15 18.64 14.69
N PRO A 111 -6.75 19.05 13.48
CA PRO A 111 -7.62 19.73 12.54
C PRO A 111 -8.94 18.98 12.29
N ASP A 112 -10.00 19.74 12.02
CA ASP A 112 -11.33 19.22 11.76
C ASP A 112 -11.35 18.16 10.64
N GLY A 113 -12.10 17.08 10.86
CA GLY A 113 -12.29 15.99 9.91
C GLY A 113 -11.20 14.91 9.90
N ILE A 114 -10.05 15.12 10.56
CA ILE A 114 -9.01 14.07 10.68
C ILE A 114 -9.52 12.92 11.57
N HIS A 115 -10.24 13.24 12.64
CA HIS A 115 -10.82 12.24 13.52
C HIS A 115 -11.82 11.33 12.78
N ASP A 116 -12.66 11.90 11.92
CA ASP A 116 -13.64 11.14 11.12
C ASP A 116 -12.96 10.20 10.11
N LEU A 117 -11.82 10.63 9.56
CA LEU A 117 -10.98 9.82 8.69
C LEU A 117 -10.30 8.68 9.45
N ASN A 118 -9.75 8.97 10.64
CA ASN A 118 -9.15 7.96 11.51
C ASN A 118 -10.20 6.93 11.97
N ASN A 119 -11.43 7.37 12.28
CA ASN A 119 -12.52 6.47 12.64
C ASN A 119 -13.06 5.64 11.45
N ASN A 120 -12.43 5.73 10.28
CA ASN A 120 -12.72 4.94 9.09
C ASN A 120 -14.19 5.09 8.59
N SER A 121 -14.84 6.19 8.95
CA SER A 121 -16.28 6.43 8.72
C SER A 121 -16.66 6.55 7.24
N HIS A 122 -15.71 6.94 6.39
CA HIS A 122 -15.93 7.21 4.98
C HIS A 122 -15.67 6.00 4.05
N VAL A 123 -15.27 4.83 4.55
CA VAL A 123 -14.92 3.68 3.70
C VAL A 123 -16.07 3.27 2.78
N SER A 124 -17.28 3.15 3.30
CA SER A 124 -18.45 2.77 2.49
C SER A 124 -18.74 3.80 1.40
N LYS A 125 -18.48 5.09 1.66
CA LYS A 125 -18.62 6.16 0.68
C LYS A 125 -17.55 6.03 -0.41
N PHE A 126 -16.28 5.85 -0.03
CA PHE A 126 -15.19 5.67 -0.99
C PHE A 126 -15.37 4.42 -1.85
N PHE A 127 -15.85 3.32 -1.26
CA PHE A 127 -16.13 2.09 -2.00
C PHE A 127 -17.22 2.28 -3.06
N ARG A 128 -18.31 2.99 -2.74
CA ARG A 128 -19.37 3.33 -3.71
C ARG A 128 -18.89 4.27 -4.80
N ILE A 129 -18.04 5.25 -4.47
CA ILE A 129 -17.43 6.14 -5.45
C ILE A 129 -16.56 5.32 -6.41
N LEU A 130 -15.70 4.45 -5.89
CA LEU A 130 -14.86 3.58 -6.71
C LEU A 130 -15.68 2.70 -7.66
N ALA A 131 -16.76 2.09 -7.16
CA ALA A 131 -17.65 1.27 -7.99
C ALA A 131 -18.33 2.09 -9.10
N ARG A 132 -18.66 3.36 -8.84
CA ARG A 132 -19.18 4.29 -9.84
C ARG A 132 -18.14 4.66 -10.89
N GLU A 133 -16.93 5.02 -10.47
CA GLU A 133 -15.83 5.40 -11.38
C GLU A 133 -15.37 4.23 -12.27
N LEU A 134 -15.45 3.00 -11.76
CA LEU A 134 -15.15 1.78 -12.52
C LEU A 134 -16.31 1.30 -13.39
N ASP A 135 -17.47 1.97 -13.33
CA ASP A 135 -18.69 1.59 -14.03
C ASP A 135 -19.09 0.12 -13.78
N ILE A 136 -19.14 -0.25 -12.50
CA ILE A 136 -19.50 -1.59 -11.99
C ILE A 136 -20.63 -1.53 -10.94
N MET A 137 -21.35 -0.42 -10.87
CA MET A 137 -22.48 -0.26 -9.95
C MET A 137 -23.64 -1.20 -10.31
N GLU A 138 -23.86 -1.42 -11.59
CA GLU A 138 -24.86 -2.33 -12.12
C GLU A 138 -24.18 -3.61 -12.64
N PRO A 139 -24.84 -4.78 -12.49
CA PRO A 139 -24.31 -6.01 -13.05
C PRO A 139 -24.19 -5.88 -14.56
N LYS A 140 -23.02 -6.19 -15.10
CA LYS A 140 -22.81 -6.23 -16.54
C LYS A 140 -23.49 -7.48 -17.08
N THR A 141 -24.30 -7.33 -18.12
CA THR A 141 -24.80 -8.49 -18.86
C THR A 141 -23.66 -9.14 -19.64
N PRO A 142 -23.73 -10.44 -19.94
CA PRO A 142 -22.74 -11.10 -20.79
C PRO A 142 -22.55 -10.36 -22.12
N GLU A 143 -23.62 -9.82 -22.69
CA GLU A 143 -23.59 -9.01 -23.93
C GLU A 143 -22.81 -7.68 -23.78
N GLY A 144 -22.75 -7.12 -22.57
CA GLY A 144 -21.95 -5.92 -22.28
C GLY A 144 -20.45 -6.20 -22.14
N ILE A 145 -20.07 -7.47 -22.00
CA ILE A 145 -18.68 -7.93 -21.87
C ILE A 145 -18.21 -8.58 -23.20
N TYR A 146 -19.06 -9.38 -23.83
CA TYR A 146 -18.81 -9.98 -25.12
C TYR A 146 -19.09 -8.99 -26.24
N LYS A 147 -18.05 -8.61 -26.99
CA LYS A 147 -18.22 -7.90 -28.26
C LYS A 147 -18.61 -8.88 -29.36
N THR A 148 -19.81 -9.46 -29.26
CA THR A 148 -20.37 -10.46 -30.19
C THR A 148 -20.28 -10.01 -31.66
N HIS A 149 -20.43 -8.71 -31.93
CA HIS A 149 -20.27 -8.11 -33.26
C HIS A 149 -18.83 -8.11 -33.82
N LEU A 150 -17.79 -8.25 -32.97
CA LEU A 150 -16.39 -8.35 -33.43
C LEU A 150 -15.98 -9.80 -33.74
N GLU A 151 -16.72 -10.79 -33.26
CA GLU A 151 -16.39 -12.21 -33.50
C GLU A 151 -16.80 -12.68 -34.91
N GLN A 152 -17.73 -11.98 -35.59
CA GLN A 152 -18.44 -12.51 -36.77
C GLN A 152 -18.05 -11.94 -38.14
N THR A 153 -16.97 -11.18 -38.32
CA THR A 153 -16.67 -10.66 -39.67
C THR A 153 -15.18 -10.54 -39.99
N ARG A 154 -14.52 -11.69 -40.20
CA ARG A 154 -13.39 -11.72 -41.14
C ARG A 154 -13.94 -12.04 -42.54
N PRO A 155 -13.86 -11.11 -43.52
CA PRO A 155 -14.44 -11.30 -44.85
C PRO A 155 -13.82 -12.45 -45.68
N PHE A 156 -12.77 -13.11 -45.18
CA PHE A 156 -12.06 -14.21 -45.86
C PHE A 156 -11.85 -15.47 -45.00
N GLY A 157 -12.45 -15.55 -43.80
CA GLY A 157 -12.40 -16.76 -42.97
C GLY A 157 -13.69 -17.55 -43.13
N SER A 158 -13.61 -18.89 -43.25
CA SER A 158 -14.79 -19.76 -43.30
C SER A 158 -15.77 -19.40 -42.19
N THR A 159 -17.06 -19.35 -42.52
CA THR A 159 -18.15 -19.18 -41.55
C THR A 159 -18.05 -20.30 -40.52
N ALA A 160 -17.45 -20.00 -39.37
CA ALA A 160 -17.44 -20.90 -38.24
C ALA A 160 -18.90 -21.09 -37.80
N ASN A 161 -19.38 -22.33 -37.86
CA ASN A 161 -20.64 -22.71 -37.23
C ASN A 161 -20.52 -22.39 -35.74
N ASN A 162 -21.17 -21.31 -35.31
CA ASN A 162 -21.30 -20.99 -33.89
C ASN A 162 -22.21 -22.04 -33.26
N ASP A 163 -21.59 -23.04 -32.64
CA ASP A 163 -22.28 -24.09 -31.89
C ASP A 163 -22.90 -23.44 -30.63
N SER A 164 -24.19 -23.07 -30.73
CA SER A 164 -24.94 -22.32 -29.72
C SER A 164 -24.86 -22.94 -28.32
N SER A 165 -24.70 -24.26 -28.25
CA SER A 165 -24.52 -25.00 -27.01
C SER A 165 -23.24 -24.61 -26.25
N ARG A 166 -22.11 -24.46 -26.96
CA ARG A 166 -20.82 -24.06 -26.39
C ARG A 166 -20.82 -22.60 -25.98
N MET A 167 -21.49 -21.75 -26.76
CA MET A 167 -21.63 -20.33 -26.46
C MET A 167 -22.47 -20.09 -25.20
N ASN A 168 -23.54 -20.87 -25.00
CA ASN A 168 -24.36 -20.81 -23.79
C ASN A 168 -23.61 -21.26 -22.52
N ILE A 169 -22.73 -22.28 -22.64
CA ILE A 169 -21.88 -22.69 -21.51
C ILE A 169 -20.86 -21.59 -21.19
N ALA A 170 -20.23 -20.98 -22.19
CA ALA A 170 -19.31 -19.87 -21.98
C ALA A 170 -19.99 -18.67 -21.30
N ALA A 171 -21.22 -18.35 -21.71
CA ALA A 171 -22.03 -17.28 -21.12
C ALA A 171 -22.41 -17.52 -19.65
N SER A 172 -22.38 -18.75 -19.13
CA SER A 172 -22.63 -19.03 -17.71
C SER A 172 -21.47 -18.65 -16.78
N PHE A 173 -20.27 -18.40 -17.32
CA PHE A 173 -19.09 -18.02 -16.55
C PHE A 173 -18.92 -16.49 -16.40
N VAL A 174 -19.79 -15.70 -17.03
CA VAL A 174 -19.78 -14.24 -17.05
C VAL A 174 -21.02 -13.72 -16.34
#